data_AF-F8L5R2-F1
#
_entry.id   AF-F8L5R2-F1
#
_cell.length_a   1.000
_cell.length_b   1.000
_cell.length_c   1.000
_cell.angle_alpha   90.00
_cell.angle_beta   90.00
_cell.angle_gamma   90.00
#
_symmetry.space_group_name_H-M   'P 1'
#
loop_
_entity.id
_entity.type
_entity.pdbx_description
1 polymer ?
#
loop_
_entity_poly.entity_id
_entity_poly.type
_entity_poly.pdbx_seq_one_letter_code
_entity_poly.pdbx_strand_id
1 'polypeptide(L)'
;MKDFLFRKNLTVKKFAGDLGISPSYLYQLLRGERKPSLQLAHKIEKYTKGEVTVKKLLDHILHKKNNFYKELDIQQELEVHERRLLELEAFDESLKKRYESLERRLLRLEKEREL
;
A
#
# COMPACT_ATOMS: atom_id res chain seq x y z
N MET A 1 -17.07 -7.97 6.86
CA MET A 1 -18.56 -7.92 6.83
C MET A 1 -19.08 -8.18 5.41
N LYS A 2 -18.54 -7.52 4.36
CA LYS A 2 -18.89 -7.83 2.95
C LYS A 2 -18.78 -9.32 2.63
N ASP A 3 -17.67 -9.95 3.00
CA ASP A 3 -17.43 -11.38 2.75
C ASP A 3 -18.45 -12.28 3.44
N PHE A 4 -18.90 -11.90 4.65
CA PHE A 4 -19.95 -12.62 5.36
C PHE A 4 -21.27 -12.59 4.57
N LEU A 5 -21.69 -11.40 4.11
CA LEU A 5 -22.92 -11.25 3.33
C LEU A 5 -22.88 -12.03 2.02
N PHE A 6 -21.73 -12.00 1.33
CA PHE A 6 -21.52 -12.75 0.10
C PHE A 6 -21.61 -14.27 0.34
N ARG A 7 -20.87 -14.81 1.32
CA ARG A 7 -20.86 -16.25 1.63
C ARG A 7 -22.22 -16.78 2.10
N LYS A 8 -23.01 -15.96 2.80
CA LYS A 8 -24.35 -16.33 3.26
C LYS A 8 -25.45 -15.99 2.25
N ASN A 9 -25.10 -15.46 1.08
CA ASN A 9 -26.05 -14.99 0.06
C ASN A 9 -27.13 -14.05 0.65
N LEU A 10 -26.72 -13.16 1.56
CA LEU A 10 -27.61 -12.22 2.24
C LEU A 10 -27.59 -10.88 1.52
N THR A 11 -28.78 -10.37 1.20
CA THR A 11 -28.91 -9.01 0.66
C THR A 11 -28.65 -7.99 1.76
N VAL A 12 -28.05 -6.86 1.39
CA VAL A 12 -27.80 -5.73 2.30
C VAL A 12 -29.11 -5.24 2.93
N LYS A 13 -30.20 -5.22 2.16
CA LYS A 13 -31.52 -4.80 2.64
C LYS A 13 -32.05 -5.73 3.73
N LYS A 14 -31.95 -7.05 3.55
CA LYS A 14 -32.40 -8.03 4.55
C LYS A 14 -31.56 -7.93 5.82
N PHE A 15 -30.24 -7.90 5.69
CA PHE A 15 -29.33 -7.79 6.83
C PHE A 15 -29.54 -6.49 7.61
N ALA A 16 -29.76 -5.36 6.93
CA ALA A 16 -30.09 -4.09 7.58
C ALA A 16 -31.42 -4.17 8.36
N GLY A 17 -32.44 -4.78 7.75
CA GLY A 17 -33.74 -5.01 8.39
C GLY A 17 -33.63 -5.83 9.66
N ASP A 18 -32.91 -6.95 9.61
CA ASP A 18 -32.69 -7.81 10.77
C ASP A 18 -31.91 -7.10 11.91
N LEU A 19 -31.01 -6.18 11.53
CA LEU A 19 -30.27 -5.35 12.47
C LEU A 19 -31.06 -4.12 12.96
N GLY A 20 -32.22 -3.83 12.39
CA GLY A 20 -33.03 -2.65 12.73
C GLY A 20 -32.36 -1.33 12.36
N ILE A 21 -31.58 -1.30 11.28
CA ILE A 21 -30.90 -0.10 10.76
C ILE A 21 -31.32 0.18 9.33
N SER A 22 -31.09 1.41 8.84
CA SER A 22 -31.38 1.73 7.44
C SER A 22 -30.37 1.04 6.50
N PRO A 23 -30.80 0.57 5.31
CA PRO A 23 -29.89 0.02 4.31
C PRO A 23 -28.79 1.01 3.91
N SER A 24 -29.11 2.30 3.82
CA SER A 24 -28.15 3.37 3.53
C SER A 24 -27.05 3.44 4.59
N TYR A 25 -27.42 3.39 5.88
CA TYR A 25 -26.44 3.38 6.96
C TYR A 25 -25.55 2.12 6.90
N LEU A 26 -26.13 0.95 6.63
CA LEU A 26 -25.34 -0.27 6.44
C LEU A 26 -24.36 -0.15 5.25
N TYR A 27 -24.74 0.48 4.13
CA TYR A 27 -23.80 0.74 3.04
C TYR A 27 -22.63 1.61 3.47
N GLN A 28 -22.88 2.65 4.27
CA GLN A 28 -21.80 3.49 4.83
C GLN A 28 -20.86 2.69 5.73
N LEU A 29 -21.40 1.78 6.55
CA LEU A 29 -20.59 0.86 7.37
C LEU A 29 -19.74 -0.08 6.50
N LEU A 30 -20.31 -0.65 5.44
CA LEU A 30 -19.61 -1.56 4.53
C LEU A 30 -18.49 -0.86 3.75
N ARG A 31 -18.65 0.43 3.43
CA ARG A 31 -17.63 1.26 2.78
C ARG A 31 -16.57 1.79 3.75
N GLY A 32 -16.81 1.71 5.06
CA GLY A 32 -15.93 2.27 6.08
C GLY A 32 -16.08 3.79 6.27
N GLU A 33 -17.11 4.41 5.68
CA GLU A 33 -17.41 5.84 5.82
C GLU A 33 -17.92 6.18 7.22
N ARG A 34 -18.55 5.21 7.90
CA ARG A 34 -19.09 5.35 9.26
C ARG A 34 -18.67 4.17 10.12
N LYS A 35 -18.55 4.42 11.42
CA LYS A 35 -18.40 3.37 12.43
C LYS A 35 -19.76 3.05 13.04
N PRO A 36 -20.04 1.76 13.30
CA PRO A 36 -21.20 1.41 14.09
C PRO A 36 -20.99 1.86 15.54
N SER A 37 -22.09 2.12 16.26
CA SER A 37 -22.02 2.25 17.72
C SER A 37 -21.55 0.93 18.35
N LEU A 38 -21.01 0.98 19.57
CA LEU A 38 -20.57 -0.22 20.29
C LEU A 38 -21.70 -1.25 20.42
N GLN A 39 -22.93 -0.78 20.71
CA GLN A 39 -24.13 -1.61 20.79
C GLN A 39 -24.46 -2.28 19.46
N LEU A 40 -24.40 -1.54 18.35
CA LEU A 40 -24.63 -2.11 17.02
C LEU A 40 -23.55 -3.11 16.63
N ALA A 41 -22.28 -2.85 16.98
CA ALA A 41 -21.19 -3.80 16.76
C ALA A 41 -21.44 -5.12 17.48
N HIS A 42 -21.90 -5.10 18.74
CA HIS A 42 -22.27 -6.30 19.48
C HIS A 42 -23.48 -7.01 18.85
N LYS A 43 -24.46 -6.26 18.36
CA LYS A 43 -25.62 -6.82 17.66
C LYS A 43 -25.19 -7.55 16.38
N ILE A 44 -24.28 -6.96 15.61
CA ILE A 44 -23.71 -7.57 14.40
C ILE A 44 -22.92 -8.83 14.76
N GLU A 45 -22.05 -8.78 15.77
CA GLU A 45 -21.27 -9.94 16.19
C GLU A 45 -22.16 -11.10 16.64
N LYS A 46 -23.19 -10.81 17.43
CA LYS A 46 -24.18 -11.80 17.86
C LYS A 46 -24.95 -12.39 16.67
N TYR A 47 -25.43 -11.56 15.75
CA TYR A 47 -26.14 -12.03 14.55
C TYR A 47 -25.27 -12.91 13.67
N THR A 48 -24.00 -12.52 13.50
CA THR A 48 -23.03 -13.25 12.66
C THR A 48 -22.35 -14.41 13.40
N LYS A 49 -22.74 -14.69 14.65
CA LYS A 49 -22.15 -15.74 15.49
C LYS A 49 -20.62 -15.65 15.58
N GLY A 50 -20.10 -14.43 15.67
CA GLY A 50 -18.66 -14.18 15.77
C GLY A 50 -17.90 -14.14 14.45
N GLU A 51 -18.52 -14.41 13.29
CA GLU A 51 -17.84 -14.27 11.99
C GLU A 51 -17.45 -12.81 11.69
N VAL A 52 -18.18 -11.84 12.25
CA VAL A 52 -17.85 -10.42 12.20
C VAL A 52 -17.72 -9.89 13.62
N THR A 53 -16.48 -9.81 14.11
CA THR A 53 -16.23 -9.45 15.52
C THR A 53 -16.35 -7.95 15.79
N VAL A 54 -16.69 -7.59 17.03
CA VAL A 54 -16.74 -6.18 17.50
C VAL A 54 -15.39 -5.51 17.28
N LYS A 55 -14.29 -6.22 17.60
CA LYS A 55 -12.93 -5.74 17.37
C LYS A 55 -12.74 -5.34 15.91
N LYS A 56 -13.08 -6.21 14.96
CA LYS A 56 -12.93 -5.94 13.52
C LYS A 56 -13.80 -4.77 13.02
N LEU A 57 -14.95 -4.51 13.66
CA LEU A 57 -15.85 -3.41 13.29
C LEU A 57 -15.41 -2.06 13.84
N LEU A 58 -14.73 -2.06 14.98
CA LEU A 58 -14.29 -0.84 15.65
C LEU A 58 -12.80 -0.52 15.41
N ASP A 59 -12.04 -1.49 14.89
CA ASP A 59 -10.62 -1.35 14.48
C ASP A 59 -10.45 -0.46 13.24
N HIS A 60 -10.65 0.83 13.45
CA HIS A 60 -10.28 1.86 12.48
C HIS A 60 -8.97 2.56 12.87
N ILE A 61 -8.49 2.34 14.10
CA ILE A 61 -7.23 2.90 14.61
C ILE A 61 -6.04 2.10 14.06
N LEU A 62 -6.16 0.77 13.94
CA LEU A 62 -5.07 -0.08 13.46
C LEU A 62 -4.84 0.01 11.94
N HIS A 63 -5.89 0.11 11.11
CA HIS A 63 -5.70 0.20 9.65
C HIS A 63 -5.13 1.55 9.20
N LYS A 64 -5.51 2.67 9.85
CA LYS A 64 -4.93 3.98 9.53
C LYS A 64 -3.49 4.09 10.01
N LYS A 65 -3.18 3.54 11.20
CA LYS A 65 -1.79 3.42 11.69
C LYS A 65 -0.95 2.49 10.80
N ASN A 66 -1.45 1.32 10.42
CA ASN A 66 -0.71 0.39 9.57
C ASN A 66 -0.40 0.97 8.18
N ASN A 67 -1.29 1.76 7.61
CA ASN A 67 -1.00 2.46 6.35
C ASN A 67 0.03 3.58 6.56
N PHE A 68 -0.07 4.34 7.65
CA PHE A 68 0.92 5.37 7.98
C PHE A 68 2.32 4.79 8.22
N TYR A 69 2.44 3.67 8.96
CA TYR A 69 3.73 3.01 9.18
C TYR A 69 4.29 2.39 7.90
N LYS A 70 3.44 1.86 7.00
CA LYS A 70 3.88 1.39 5.68
C LYS A 70 4.34 2.52 4.77
N GLU A 71 3.62 3.65 4.76
CA GLU A 71 4.00 4.83 3.99
C GLU A 71 5.36 5.37 4.47
N LEU A 72 5.58 5.40 5.79
CA LEU A 72 6.85 5.85 6.37
C LEU A 72 8.03 4.91 5.99
N ASP A 73 7.82 3.60 6.00
CA ASP A 73 8.82 2.60 5.61
C ASP A 73 9.18 2.72 4.12
N ILE A 74 8.16 2.89 3.26
CA ILE A 74 8.33 3.10 1.81
C ILE A 74 9.11 4.40 1.54
N GLN A 75 8.84 5.49 2.28
CA GLN A 75 9.57 6.74 2.12
C GLN A 75 11.05 6.59 2.47
N GLN A 76 11.38 5.87 3.54
CA GLN A 76 12.76 5.61 3.91
C GLN A 76 13.49 4.77 2.86
N GLU A 77 12.82 3.75 2.31
CA GLU A 77 13.39 2.91 1.26
C GLU A 77 13.60 3.70 -0.05
N LEU A 78 12.68 4.58 -0.41
CA LEU A 78 12.82 5.51 -1.54
C LEU A 78 14.04 6.42 -1.38
N GLU A 79 14.24 7.04 -0.21
CA GLU A 79 15.41 7.91 0.03
C GLU A 79 16.75 7.16 -0.09
N VAL A 80 16.78 5.88 0.28
CA VAL A 80 17.97 5.04 0.12
C VAL A 80 18.21 4.73 -1.36
N HIS A 81 17.15 4.41 -2.11
CA HIS A 81 17.26 4.15 -3.54
C HIS A 81 17.67 5.39 -4.35
N GLU A 82 17.14 6.56 -4.01
CA GLU A 82 17.50 7.83 -4.66
C GLU A 82 18.98 8.16 -4.45
N ARG A 83 19.51 7.97 -3.24
CA ARG A 83 20.95 8.14 -2.97
C ARG A 83 21.81 7.19 -3.80
N ARG A 84 21.41 5.91 -3.86
CA ARG A 84 22.14 4.91 -4.64
C ARG A 84 22.12 5.21 -6.14
N LEU A 85 21.02 5.79 -6.63
CA LEU A 85 20.90 6.20 -8.03
C LEU A 85 21.88 7.34 -8.36
N LEU A 86 21.98 8.36 -7.51
CA LEU A 86 22.95 9.44 -7.67
C LEU A 86 24.41 8.93 -7.67
N GLU A 87 24.73 7.98 -6.79
CA GLU A 87 26.06 7.35 -6.75
C GLU A 87 26.38 6.59 -8.05
N LEU A 88 25.40 5.84 -8.58
CA LEU A 88 25.55 5.12 -9.84
C LEU A 88 25.71 6.05 -11.04
N GLU A 89 24.96 7.14 -11.08
CA GLU A 89 25.08 8.15 -12.14
C GLU A 89 26.47 8.82 -12.12
N ALA A 90 26.96 9.19 -10.94
CA ALA A 90 28.30 9.76 -10.78
C ALA A 90 29.40 8.76 -11.20
N PHE A 91 29.21 7.48 -10.89
CA PHE A 91 30.13 6.42 -11.29
C PHE A 91 30.13 6.21 -12.82
N ASP A 92 28.96 6.20 -13.45
CA ASP A 92 28.83 6.09 -14.91
C ASP A 92 29.52 7.26 -15.63
N GLU A 93 29.35 8.48 -15.12
CA GLU A 93 30.02 9.66 -15.67
C GLU A 93 31.55 9.55 -15.56
N SER A 94 32.05 9.00 -14.45
CA SER A 94 33.49 8.73 -14.27
C SER A 94 34.00 7.69 -15.27
N LEU A 95 33.24 6.62 -15.52
CA LEU A 95 33.59 5.59 -16.49
C LEU A 95 33.64 6.14 -17.91
N LYS A 96 32.65 6.96 -18.30
CA LYS A 96 32.64 7.64 -19.61
C LYS A 96 33.90 8.47 -19.84
N LYS A 97 34.29 9.29 -18.86
CA LYS A 97 35.52 10.12 -18.93
C LYS A 97 36.77 9.25 -19.08
N ARG A 98 36.86 8.11 -18.37
CA ARG A 98 37.98 7.18 -18.49
C ARG A 98 38.03 6.52 -19.87
N TYR A 99 36.87 6.12 -20.38
CA TYR A 99 36.75 5.48 -21.69
C TYR A 99 37.19 6.44 -22.81
N GLU A 100 36.70 7.68 -22.80
CA GLU A 100 37.14 8.71 -23.75
C GLU A 100 38.65 8.98 -23.68
N SER A 101 39.23 8.96 -22.47
CA SER A 101 40.68 9.11 -22.30
C SER A 101 41.45 7.95 -22.93
N LEU A 102 40.97 6.72 -22.76
CA LEU A 102 41.56 5.52 -23.35
C LEU A 102 41.47 5.54 -24.88
N GLU A 103 40.33 5.90 -25.45
CA GLU A 103 40.17 6.04 -26.91
C GLU A 103 41.17 7.05 -27.48
N ARG A 104 41.35 8.21 -26.84
CA ARG A 104 42.35 9.20 -27.26
C ARG A 104 43.79 8.69 -27.15
N ARG A 105 44.08 7.76 -26.23
CA ARG A 105 45.42 7.14 -26.11
C ARG A 105 45.64 6.09 -27.18
N LEU A 106 44.65 5.24 -27.44
CA LEU A 106 44.70 4.26 -28.52
C LEU A 106 44.92 4.94 -29.87
N LEU A 107 44.16 5.98 -30.18
CA LEU A 107 44.30 6.71 -31.45
C LEU A 107 45.70 7.32 -31.63
N ARG A 108 46.35 7.76 -30.55
CA ARG A 108 47.73 8.27 -30.61
C ARG A 108 48.73 7.16 -30.90
N LEU A 109 48.61 6.04 -30.18
CA LEU A 109 49.47 4.88 -30.37
C LEU A 109 49.34 4.27 -31.77
N GLU A 110 48.12 4.24 -32.33
CA GLU A 110 47.89 3.79 -33.71
C GLU A 110 48.61 4.69 -34.71
N LYS A 111 48.49 6.03 -34.57
CA LYS A 111 49.20 6.99 -35.43
C LYS A 111 50.72 6.92 -35.32
N GLU A 112 51.25 6.69 -34.11
CA GLU A 112 52.69 6.51 -33.88
C GLU A 112 53.23 5.22 -34.48
N ARG A 113 52.37 4.22 -34.70
CA ARG A 113 52.74 2.90 -35.26
C ARG A 113 52.68 2.87 -36.80
N GLU A 114 51.99 3.82 -37.42
CA GLU A 114 51.89 4.00 -38.87
C GLU A 114 52.99 4.91 -39.47
N LEU A 115 53.81 5.55 -38.63
CA LEU A 115 54.99 6.36 -38.98
C LEU A 115 56.28 5.53 -38.91
#